data_AF-A0A2E5EES5-F1
#
_entry.id   AF-A0A2E5EES5-F1
#
_cell.length_a   1.000
_cell.length_b   1.000
_cell.length_c   1.000
_cell.angle_alpha   90.00
_cell.angle_beta   90.00
_cell.angle_gamma   90.00
#
_symmetry.space_group_name_H-M   'P 1'
#
loop_
_entity.id
_entity.type
_entity.pdbx_description
1 polymer ?
#
loop_
_entity_poly.entity_id
_entity_poly.type
_entity_poly.pdbx_seq_one_letter_code
_entity_poly.pdbx_strand_id
1 'polypeptide(L)'
;MTPLIITRVSVAFLLVAWSFLDYGFVRGSYGAVLPDFWNLVVILLLTLLLMIPSLVFLPLWILPELLRKWKAGIRRSRCCCPECGQALENIGDICLECGPLNDRNGPDDRSLFLSCLTIWLGCWLVGSIAGESIARLDEHQFIQSQEGQSDATLSRERWKPFWGSLHWDEQTATAQATLHEY
;
A
#
# COMPACT_ATOMS: atom_id res chain seq x y z
N MET A 1 -10.31 -22.44 2.67
CA MET A 1 -9.25 -21.44 2.45
C MET A 1 -8.21 -21.59 3.54
N THR A 2 -6.93 -21.77 3.20
CA THR A 2 -5.87 -21.84 4.22
C THR A 2 -5.66 -20.45 4.84
N PRO A 3 -5.41 -20.34 6.15
CA PRO A 3 -5.23 -19.04 6.83
C PRO A 3 -4.14 -18.17 6.19
N LEU A 4 -3.15 -18.81 5.56
CA LEU A 4 -2.06 -18.16 4.82
C LEU A 4 -2.55 -17.38 3.59
N ILE A 5 -3.53 -17.91 2.85
CA ILE A 5 -4.10 -17.21 1.69
C ILE A 5 -4.86 -15.97 2.16
N ILE A 6 -5.62 -16.10 3.25
CA ILE A 6 -6.39 -14.98 3.82
C ILE A 6 -5.44 -13.86 4.23
N THR A 7 -4.38 -14.16 4.98
CA THR A 7 -3.38 -13.14 5.38
C THR A 7 -2.76 -12.44 4.18
N ARG A 8 -2.38 -13.19 3.13
CA ARG A 8 -1.82 -12.61 1.90
C ARG A 8 -2.81 -11.69 1.20
N VAL A 9 -4.04 -12.14 0.98
CA VAL A 9 -5.07 -11.32 0.34
C VAL A 9 -5.36 -10.06 1.17
N SER A 10 -5.44 -10.17 2.50
CA SER A 10 -5.64 -9.02 3.39
C SER A 10 -4.49 -8.02 3.30
N VAL A 11 -3.23 -8.48 3.30
CA VAL A 11 -2.06 -7.60 3.17
C VAL A 11 -2.03 -6.92 1.79
N ALA A 12 -2.32 -7.65 0.71
CA ALA A 12 -2.40 -7.07 -0.63
C ALA A 12 -3.51 -6.01 -0.70
N PHE A 13 -4.69 -6.30 -0.15
CA PHE A 13 -5.79 -5.35 -0.10
C PHE A 13 -5.42 -4.07 0.67
N LEU A 14 -4.77 -4.21 1.83
CA LEU A 14 -4.29 -3.07 2.62
C LEU A 14 -3.27 -2.25 1.84
N LEU A 15 -2.33 -2.89 1.14
CA LEU A 15 -1.34 -2.18 0.31
C LEU A 15 -2.00 -1.42 -0.84
N VAL A 16 -2.96 -2.03 -1.54
CA VAL A 16 -3.70 -1.37 -2.63
C VAL A 16 -4.51 -0.18 -2.11
N ALA A 17 -5.26 -0.38 -1.02
CA ALA A 17 -6.04 0.69 -0.39
C ALA A 17 -5.14 1.84 0.10
N TRP A 18 -3.96 1.51 0.63
CA TRP A 18 -2.99 2.49 1.07
C TRP A 18 -2.39 3.26 -0.10
N SER A 19 -1.99 2.59 -1.17
CA SER A 19 -1.49 3.25 -2.39
C SER A 19 -2.54 4.13 -3.04
N PHE A 20 -3.82 3.76 -2.95
CA PHE A 20 -4.93 4.61 -3.37
C PHE A 20 -5.02 5.90 -2.53
N LEU A 21 -4.93 5.78 -1.20
CA LEU A 21 -4.95 6.95 -0.30
C LEU A 21 -3.75 7.87 -0.53
N ASP A 22 -2.56 7.29 -0.68
CA ASP A 22 -1.33 8.04 -0.98
C ASP A 22 -1.44 8.80 -2.31
N TYR A 23 -1.98 8.14 -3.35
CA TYR A 23 -2.26 8.80 -4.62
C TYR A 23 -3.23 9.98 -4.46
N GLY A 24 -4.35 9.76 -3.74
CA GLY A 24 -5.33 10.81 -3.45
C GLY A 24 -4.72 11.98 -2.69
N PHE A 25 -3.88 11.71 -1.70
CA PHE A 25 -3.16 12.72 -0.93
C PHE A 25 -2.22 13.55 -1.82
N VAL A 26 -1.40 12.90 -2.63
CA VAL A 26 -0.46 13.57 -3.54
C VAL A 26 -1.22 14.45 -4.53
N ARG A 27 -2.26 13.92 -5.19
CA ARG A 27 -3.03 14.66 -6.18
C ARG A 27 -3.82 15.82 -5.57
N GLY A 28 -4.45 15.62 -4.41
CA GLY A 28 -5.13 16.69 -3.67
C GLY A 28 -4.19 17.82 -3.26
N SER A 29 -2.95 17.48 -2.89
CA SER A 29 -1.93 18.46 -2.50
C SER A 29 -1.47 19.35 -3.67
N TYR A 30 -1.37 18.79 -4.87
CA TYR A 30 -1.07 19.56 -6.09
C TYR A 30 -2.22 20.48 -6.52
N GLY A 31 -3.47 20.15 -6.18
CA GLY A 31 -4.61 21.02 -6.43
C GLY A 31 -4.61 22.25 -5.51
N ALA A 32 -4.39 22.04 -4.21
CA ALA A 32 -4.59 23.08 -3.20
C ALA A 32 -3.46 24.12 -3.11
N VAL A 33 -2.25 23.81 -3.58
CA VAL A 33 -1.05 24.62 -3.31
C VAL A 33 -0.35 24.98 -4.62
N LEU A 34 -0.09 26.28 -4.85
CA LEU A 34 0.78 26.71 -5.96
C LEU A 34 2.15 26.03 -5.82
N PRO A 35 2.72 25.47 -6.91
CA PRO A 35 3.89 24.63 -6.83
C PRO A 35 5.15 25.46 -6.58
N ASP A 36 5.37 25.87 -5.33
CA ASP A 36 6.65 26.37 -4.86
C ASP A 36 7.56 25.19 -4.51
N PHE A 37 8.88 25.39 -4.69
CA PHE A 37 9.89 24.37 -4.38
C PHE A 37 9.74 23.79 -2.95
N TRP A 38 9.41 24.63 -1.96
CA TRP A 38 9.22 24.19 -0.58
C TRP A 38 7.97 23.33 -0.40
N ASN A 39 6.89 23.63 -1.12
CA ASN A 39 5.67 22.83 -1.07
C ASN A 39 5.90 21.44 -1.68
N LEU A 40 6.70 21.35 -2.75
CA LEU A 40 7.14 20.07 -3.31
C LEU A 40 7.94 19.25 -2.30
N VAL A 41 8.87 19.87 -1.57
CA VAL A 41 9.66 19.19 -0.53
C VAL A 41 8.76 18.67 0.59
N VAL A 42 7.79 19.46 1.04
CA VAL A 42 6.83 19.04 2.08
C VAL A 42 5.96 17.87 1.59
N ILE A 43 5.43 17.95 0.37
CA ILE A 43 4.66 16.86 -0.23
C ILE A 43 5.50 15.58 -0.32
N LEU A 44 6.74 15.67 -0.80
CA LEU A 44 7.66 14.53 -0.87
C LEU A 44 7.95 13.91 0.50
N LEU A 45 8.17 14.75 1.53
CA LEU A 45 8.38 14.26 2.89
C LEU A 45 7.13 13.58 3.45
N LEU A 46 5.94 14.12 3.20
CA LEU A 46 4.68 13.54 3.62
C LEU A 46 4.39 12.22 2.89
N THR A 47 4.65 12.15 1.58
CA THR A 47 4.59 10.90 0.80
C THR A 47 5.57 9.87 1.35
N LEU A 48 6.81 10.25 1.67
CA LEU A 48 7.77 9.33 2.29
C LEU A 48 7.28 8.81 3.65
N LEU A 49 6.70 9.67 4.48
CA LEU A 49 6.08 9.28 5.75
C LEU A 49 4.91 8.32 5.53
N LEU A 50 4.07 8.60 4.52
CA LEU A 50 2.98 7.72 4.09
C LEU A 50 3.50 6.39 3.53
N MET A 51 4.72 6.30 3.00
CA MET A 51 5.29 5.02 2.58
C MET A 51 5.72 4.12 3.74
N ILE A 52 5.94 4.66 4.96
CA ILE A 52 6.43 3.89 6.12
C ILE A 52 5.51 2.70 6.46
N PRO A 53 4.17 2.85 6.57
CA PRO A 53 3.27 1.72 6.80
C PRO A 53 3.39 0.62 5.74
N SER A 54 3.61 0.97 4.47
CA SER A 54 3.78 -0.03 3.40
C SER A 54 5.01 -0.92 3.63
N LEU A 55 6.08 -0.35 4.19
CA LEU A 55 7.29 -1.08 4.60
C LEU A 55 7.05 -1.99 5.80
N VAL A 56 6.09 -1.67 6.67
CA VAL A 56 5.69 -2.51 7.82
C VAL A 56 4.80 -3.67 7.37
N PHE A 57 3.95 -3.47 6.36
CA PHE A 57 3.10 -4.52 5.80
C PHE A 57 3.87 -5.52 4.93
N LEU A 58 4.99 -5.11 4.32
CA LEU A 58 5.84 -5.96 3.49
C LEU A 58 6.37 -7.22 4.22
N PRO A 59 6.96 -7.14 5.44
CA PRO A 59 7.42 -8.33 6.16
C PRO A 59 6.26 -9.23 6.61
N LEU A 60 5.04 -8.70 6.79
CA LEU A 60 3.85 -9.51 7.09
C LEU A 60 3.48 -10.44 5.92
N TRP A 61 3.86 -10.09 4.68
CA TRP A 61 3.71 -10.95 3.51
C TRP A 61 4.58 -12.22 3.59
N ILE A 62 5.82 -12.07 4.08
CA ILE A 62 6.83 -13.14 4.19
C ILE A 62 6.70 -13.89 5.53
N LEU A 63 6.05 -13.29 6.52
CA LEU A 63 5.89 -13.85 7.87
C LEU A 63 5.42 -15.33 7.88
N PRO A 64 4.48 -15.78 7.03
CA PRO A 64 4.08 -17.19 7.00
C PRO A 64 5.20 -18.13 6.59
N GLU A 65 6.09 -17.70 5.70
CA GLU A 65 7.25 -18.48 5.23
C GLU A 65 8.35 -18.48 6.29
N LEU A 66 8.59 -17.34 6.94
CA LEU A 66 9.50 -17.24 8.07
C LEU A 66 9.04 -18.12 9.24
N LEU A 67 7.75 -18.12 9.57
CA LEU A 67 7.17 -18.98 10.60
C LEU A 67 7.30 -20.47 10.25
N ARG A 68 7.15 -20.85 8.98
CA ARG A 68 7.38 -22.22 8.53
C ARG A 68 8.84 -22.62 8.68
N LYS A 69 9.78 -21.79 8.21
CA LYS A 69 11.23 -22.00 8.39
C LYS A 69 11.60 -22.12 9.87
N TRP A 70 11.07 -21.22 10.70
CA TRP A 70 11.33 -21.21 12.14
C TRP A 70 10.79 -22.48 12.83
N LYS A 71 9.55 -22.88 12.55
CA LYS A 71 8.97 -24.13 13.07
C LYS A 71 9.76 -25.36 12.62
N ALA A 72 10.18 -25.40 11.36
CA ALA A 72 11.03 -26.46 10.83
C ALA A 72 12.39 -26.52 11.55
N GLY A 73 13.01 -25.36 11.82
CA GLY A 73 14.26 -25.25 12.58
C GLY A 73 14.13 -25.75 14.02
N ILE A 74 13.03 -25.42 14.72
CA ILE A 74 12.76 -25.92 16.08
C ILE A 74 12.55 -27.44 16.08
N ARG A 75 11.87 -27.99 15.07
CA ARG A 75 11.68 -29.43 14.95
C ARG A 75 13.02 -30.12 14.75
N ARG A 76 13.87 -29.59 13.86
CA ARG A 76 15.21 -30.12 13.61
C ARG A 76 16.10 -30.08 14.85
N SER A 77 16.05 -29.01 15.65
CA SER A 77 16.82 -28.92 16.91
C SER A 77 16.36 -29.90 17.99
N ARG A 78 15.14 -30.44 17.88
CA ARG A 78 14.58 -31.48 18.74
C ARG A 78 14.73 -32.89 18.17
N CYS A 79 15.58 -33.08 17.17
CA CYS A 79 15.72 -34.34 16.43
C CYS A 79 14.39 -34.84 15.84
N CYS A 80 13.49 -33.92 15.47
CA CYS A 80 12.23 -34.23 14.79
C CYS A 80 12.31 -33.82 13.31
N CYS A 81 11.60 -34.56 12.46
CA CYS A 81 11.43 -34.23 11.05
C CYS A 81 10.82 -32.82 10.90
N PRO A 82 11.42 -31.92 10.10
CA PRO A 82 10.90 -30.56 9.89
C PRO A 82 9.50 -30.54 9.26
N GLU A 83 9.17 -31.51 8.41
CA GLU A 83 7.89 -31.57 7.68
C GLU A 83 6.76 -32.18 8.53
N CYS A 84 6.88 -33.45 8.95
CA CYS A 84 5.83 -34.15 9.71
C CYS A 84 5.93 -33.96 11.24
N GLY A 85 7.12 -33.67 11.79
CA GLY A 85 7.33 -33.50 13.23
C GLY A 85 7.58 -34.79 14.03
N GLN A 86 7.67 -35.97 13.39
CA GLN A 86 8.06 -37.22 14.06
C GLN A 86 9.53 -37.23 14.46
N ALA A 87 9.87 -37.97 15.51
CA ALA A 87 11.25 -38.18 15.93
C ALA A 87 12.06 -38.90 14.84
N LEU A 88 13.27 -38.41 14.57
CA LEU A 88 14.25 -39.09 13.72
C LEU A 88 14.94 -40.15 14.58
N GLU A 89 14.68 -41.43 14.30
CA GLU A 89 15.28 -42.56 15.03
C GLU A 89 16.76 -42.79 14.68
N ASN A 90 17.29 -42.20 13.60
CA ASN A 90 18.68 -42.32 13.19
C ASN A 90 19.28 -40.96 12.81
N ILE A 91 20.58 -40.78 13.05
CA ILE A 91 21.40 -39.59 12.71
C ILE A 91 21.52 -39.38 11.17
N GLY A 92 20.77 -40.13 10.37
CA GLY A 92 20.68 -39.94 8.92
C GLY A 92 19.47 -39.08 8.56
N ASP A 93 19.64 -38.19 7.59
CA ASP A 93 18.64 -37.25 7.05
C ASP A 93 17.43 -37.94 6.36
N ILE A 94 16.86 -39.00 6.93
CA ILE A 94 15.76 -39.76 6.34
C ILE A 94 14.64 -39.89 7.35
N CYS A 95 13.50 -39.29 7.03
CA CYS A 95 12.25 -39.48 7.77
C CYS A 95 11.53 -40.71 7.22
N LEU A 96 11.03 -41.60 8.09
CA LEU A 96 10.30 -42.81 7.67
C LEU A 96 8.96 -42.50 6.98
N GLU A 97 8.31 -41.37 7.31
CA GLU A 97 7.06 -40.95 6.66
C GLU A 97 7.26 -40.01 5.48
N CYS A 98 8.24 -39.11 5.54
CA CYS A 98 8.46 -38.09 4.49
C CYS A 98 9.53 -38.52 3.47
N GLY A 99 10.29 -39.57 3.74
CA GLY A 99 11.43 -40.00 2.95
C GLY A 99 12.71 -39.20 3.24
N PRO A 100 13.67 -39.17 2.30
CA PRO A 100 14.91 -38.42 2.48
C PRO A 100 14.60 -36.94 2.65
N LEU A 101 15.08 -36.36 3.75
CA LEU A 101 15.03 -34.93 4.00
C LEU A 101 15.89 -34.25 2.95
N ASN A 102 15.22 -33.67 1.97
CA ASN A 102 15.90 -32.86 0.98
C ASN A 102 16.34 -31.58 1.69
N ASP A 103 17.61 -31.52 2.07
CA ASP A 103 18.22 -30.33 2.71
C ASP A 103 18.30 -29.12 1.76
N ARG A 104 17.83 -29.31 0.52
CA ARG A 104 17.75 -28.30 -0.50
C ARG A 104 16.47 -27.49 -0.37
N ASN A 105 16.70 -26.20 -0.24
CA ASN A 105 15.81 -25.12 -0.68
C ASN A 105 14.86 -24.58 0.40
N GLY A 106 15.45 -24.04 1.47
CA GLY A 106 14.90 -22.77 1.93
C GLY A 106 14.87 -21.79 0.73
N PRO A 107 13.78 -21.06 0.46
CA PRO A 107 13.75 -20.09 -0.61
C PRO A 107 14.95 -19.15 -0.44
N ASP A 108 15.73 -19.02 -1.53
CA ASP A 108 16.89 -18.16 -1.64
C ASP A 108 16.45 -16.75 -1.24
N ASP A 109 17.15 -16.11 -0.31
CA ASP A 109 16.70 -14.83 0.28
C ASP A 109 16.54 -13.74 -0.80
N ARG A 110 17.30 -13.86 -1.90
CA ARG A 110 17.14 -13.03 -3.11
C ARG A 110 15.79 -13.21 -3.80
N SER A 111 15.28 -14.44 -3.87
CA SER A 111 13.99 -14.76 -4.50
C SER A 111 12.81 -14.19 -3.68
N LEU A 112 12.94 -14.17 -2.36
CA LEU A 112 11.93 -13.59 -1.45
C LEU A 112 11.86 -12.08 -1.59
N PHE A 113 13.01 -11.41 -1.60
CA PHE A 113 13.07 -9.97 -1.79
C PHE A 113 12.46 -9.53 -3.12
N LEU A 114 12.81 -10.22 -4.21
CA LEU A 114 12.27 -9.91 -5.54
C LEU A 114 10.75 -10.11 -5.60
N SER A 115 10.27 -11.21 -5.00
CA SER A 115 8.82 -11.48 -4.90
C SER A 115 8.10 -10.35 -4.13
N CYS A 116 8.64 -9.92 -3.00
CA CYS A 116 8.06 -8.80 -2.24
C CYS A 116 8.08 -7.48 -3.01
N LEU A 117 9.19 -7.17 -3.69
CA LEU A 117 9.30 -5.96 -4.51
C LEU A 117 8.26 -5.97 -5.64
N THR A 118 8.12 -7.08 -6.35
CA THR A 118 7.12 -7.19 -7.44
C THR A 118 5.69 -7.03 -6.95
N ILE A 119 5.36 -7.59 -5.78
CA ILE A 119 4.03 -7.48 -5.19
C ILE A 119 3.78 -6.05 -4.71
N TRP A 120 4.77 -5.42 -4.08
CA TRP A 120 4.67 -4.03 -3.66
C TRP A 120 4.45 -3.09 -4.85
N LEU A 121 5.26 -3.23 -5.91
CA LEU A 121 5.10 -2.46 -7.15
C LEU A 121 3.75 -2.72 -7.82
N GLY A 122 3.29 -3.98 -7.85
CA GLY A 122 1.99 -4.36 -8.39
C GLY A 122 0.83 -3.72 -7.63
N CYS A 123 0.84 -3.81 -6.29
CA CYS A 123 -0.16 -3.18 -5.44
C CYS A 123 -0.16 -1.65 -5.59
N TRP A 124 1.04 -1.04 -5.65
CA TRP A 124 1.19 0.39 -5.88
C TRP A 124 0.57 0.81 -7.22
N LEU A 125 0.91 0.13 -8.30
CA LEU A 125 0.38 0.40 -9.64
C LEU A 125 -1.15 0.27 -9.68
N VAL A 126 -1.71 -0.80 -9.11
CA VAL A 126 -3.16 -1.01 -9.04
C VAL A 126 -3.84 0.10 -8.24
N GLY A 127 -3.28 0.49 -7.09
CA GLY A 127 -3.79 1.58 -6.28
C GLY A 127 -3.76 2.92 -7.01
N SER A 128 -2.67 3.24 -7.71
CA SER A 128 -2.56 4.47 -8.51
C SER A 128 -3.52 4.49 -9.69
N ILE A 129 -3.69 3.38 -10.41
CA ILE A 129 -4.67 3.28 -11.51
C ILE A 129 -6.09 3.48 -10.99
N ALA A 130 -6.45 2.87 -9.86
CA ALA A 130 -7.75 3.06 -9.23
C ALA A 130 -7.96 4.53 -8.80
N GLY A 131 -6.93 5.14 -8.22
CA GLY A 131 -6.90 6.56 -7.83
C GLY A 131 -7.16 7.49 -9.00
N GLU A 132 -6.40 7.32 -10.09
CA GLU A 132 -6.54 8.13 -11.30
C GLU A 132 -7.89 7.90 -11.99
N SER A 133 -8.38 6.66 -12.02
CA SER A 133 -9.68 6.35 -12.62
C SER A 133 -10.82 7.07 -11.89
N ILE A 134 -10.79 7.07 -10.56
CA ILE A 134 -11.78 7.79 -9.75
C ILE A 134 -11.65 9.30 -9.93
N ALA A 135 -10.43 9.84 -9.94
CA ALA A 135 -10.20 11.27 -10.17
C ALA A 135 -10.75 11.73 -11.54
N ARG A 136 -10.53 10.95 -12.60
CA ARG A 136 -11.07 11.28 -13.94
C ARG A 136 -12.58 11.18 -14.03
N LEU A 137 -13.18 10.21 -13.33
CA LEU A 137 -14.64 10.09 -13.26
C LEU A 137 -15.25 11.30 -12.55
N ASP A 138 -14.61 11.79 -11.48
CA ASP A 138 -15.03 12.98 -10.75
C ASP A 138 -14.92 14.24 -11.63
N GLU A 139 -13.79 14.42 -12.34
CA GLU A 139 -13.60 15.52 -13.30
C GLU A 139 -14.67 15.52 -14.40
N HIS A 140 -15.01 14.35 -14.95
CA HIS A 140 -16.03 14.22 -15.98
C HIS A 140 -17.44 14.54 -15.46
N GLN A 141 -17.78 14.10 -14.24
CA GLN A 141 -19.06 14.42 -13.60
C GLN A 141 -19.18 15.92 -13.31
N PHE A 142 -18.10 16.57 -12.89
CA PHE A 142 -18.07 18.01 -12.66
C PHE A 142 -18.28 18.83 -13.93
N ILE A 143 -17.66 18.43 -15.05
CA ILE A 143 -17.86 19.12 -16.34
C ILE A 143 -19.31 18.99 -16.81
N GLN A 144 -19.90 17.80 -16.65
CA GLN A 144 -21.31 17.57 -17.01
C GLN A 144 -22.30 18.35 -16.14
N SER A 145 -22.02 18.54 -14.84
CA SER A 145 -22.85 19.40 -13.98
C SER A 145 -22.68 20.89 -14.32
N GLN A 146 -21.51 21.29 -14.83
CA GLN A 146 -21.22 22.66 -15.25
C GLN A 146 -22.04 23.13 -16.46
N GLU A 147 -22.32 22.25 -17.42
CA GLU A 147 -23.09 22.60 -18.63
C GLU A 147 -24.56 23.01 -18.35
N GLY A 148 -25.05 22.82 -17.11
CA GLY A 148 -26.41 23.16 -16.69
C GLY A 148 -26.58 24.34 -15.72
N GLN A 149 -25.50 24.97 -15.22
CA GLN A 149 -25.56 25.99 -14.16
C GLN A 149 -24.87 27.31 -14.54
N SER A 150 -25.56 28.43 -14.33
CA SER A 150 -25.08 29.79 -14.62
C SER A 150 -23.82 30.18 -13.82
N ASP A 151 -22.88 30.84 -14.49
CA ASP A 151 -21.48 31.15 -14.08
C ASP A 151 -21.26 31.73 -12.67
N ALA A 152 -22.26 32.34 -12.03
CA ALA A 152 -22.09 33.04 -10.76
C ALA A 152 -22.00 32.12 -9.52
N THR A 153 -22.54 30.89 -9.59
CA THR A 153 -22.47 29.90 -8.48
C THR A 153 -21.25 28.99 -8.57
N LEU A 154 -20.57 28.96 -9.71
CA LEU A 154 -19.54 27.99 -10.06
C LEU A 154 -18.14 28.30 -9.49
N SER A 155 -17.85 29.57 -9.21
CA SER A 155 -16.56 29.97 -8.63
C SER A 155 -16.38 29.51 -7.18
N ARG A 156 -17.47 29.14 -6.49
CA ARG A 156 -17.47 28.75 -5.07
C ARG A 156 -17.38 27.24 -4.83
N GLU A 157 -17.71 26.41 -5.83
CA GLU A 157 -17.74 24.94 -5.69
C GLU A 157 -16.56 24.21 -6.34
N ARG A 158 -15.74 24.90 -7.14
CA ARG A 158 -14.56 24.36 -7.85
C ARG A 158 -13.53 23.64 -6.95
N TRP A 159 -13.61 23.76 -5.63
CA TRP A 159 -12.55 23.36 -4.70
C TRP A 159 -12.94 22.30 -3.66
N LYS A 160 -14.09 21.64 -3.78
CA LYS A 160 -14.48 20.60 -2.82
C LYS A 160 -14.33 19.21 -3.42
N PRO A 161 -13.15 18.55 -3.31
CA PRO A 161 -13.05 17.15 -3.66
C PRO A 161 -14.01 16.32 -2.79
N PHE A 162 -14.55 15.25 -3.36
CA PHE A 162 -15.51 14.33 -2.73
C PHE A 162 -15.01 13.69 -1.42
N TRP A 163 -13.70 13.75 -1.15
CA TRP A 163 -13.00 13.21 0.04
C TRP A 163 -13.19 14.04 1.32
N GLY A 164 -14.23 14.84 1.37
CA GLY A 164 -14.60 15.57 2.56
C GLY A 164 -13.79 16.84 2.73
N SER A 165 -14.54 17.90 2.99
CA SER A 165 -14.11 19.06 3.73
C SER A 165 -13.38 18.67 5.02
N LEU A 166 -12.08 18.39 4.98
CA LEU A 166 -11.24 18.88 6.06
C LEU A 166 -11.29 20.40 5.93
N HIS A 167 -12.09 21.03 6.77
CA HIS A 167 -12.15 22.48 6.95
C HIS A 167 -10.75 23.03 7.19
N TRP A 168 -10.06 23.39 6.12
CA TRP A 168 -8.95 24.33 6.12
C TRP A 168 -9.54 25.68 5.72
N ASP A 169 -10.28 26.33 6.63
CA ASP A 169 -10.66 27.74 6.51
C ASP A 169 -10.64 28.30 7.94
N GLU A 170 -9.83 29.32 8.25
CA GLU A 170 -10.18 30.72 7.94
C GLU A 170 -9.10 31.52 7.17
N GLN A 171 -7.89 31.00 6.96
CA GLN A 171 -6.78 31.80 6.42
C GLN A 171 -6.72 31.88 4.88
N THR A 172 -7.37 30.95 4.17
CA THR A 172 -7.46 30.98 2.70
C THR A 172 -8.51 31.96 2.19
N ALA A 173 -9.56 32.21 2.99
CA ALA A 173 -10.58 33.21 2.68
C ALA A 173 -10.03 34.65 2.62
N THR A 174 -9.02 34.99 3.43
CA THR A 174 -8.42 36.34 3.45
C THR A 174 -7.45 36.59 2.29
N ALA A 175 -6.81 35.56 1.75
CA ALA A 175 -5.93 35.70 0.57
C ALA A 175 -6.72 35.90 -0.75
N GLN A 176 -7.94 35.38 -0.84
CA GLN A 176 -8.80 35.60 -2.02
C GLN A 176 -9.52 36.96 -2.00
N ALA A 177 -9.75 37.56 -0.82
CA ALA A 177 -10.38 38.87 -0.71
C ALA A 177 -9.47 40.02 -1.22
N THR A 178 -8.15 39.91 -1.03
CA THR A 178 -7.19 40.94 -1.44
C THR A 178 -6.83 40.93 -2.93
N LEU A 179 -7.09 39.83 -3.64
CA LEU A 179 -6.83 39.72 -5.08
C LEU A 179 -7.94 40.32 -5.96
N HIS A 180 -9.08 40.71 -5.38
CA HIS A 180 -10.20 41.33 -6.09
C HIS A 180 -10.26 42.86 -5.96
N GLU A 181 -9.29 43.49 -5.26
CA GLU A 181 -9.22 44.95 -5.09
C GLU A 181 -8.23 45.67 -6.02
N TYR A 182 -7.69 44.99 -7.05
CA TYR A 182 -6.89 45.63 -8.12
C TYR A 182 -7.38 45.28 -9.52
#